data_AF-A0A1X0NDW7-F1
#
_entry.id   AF-A0A1X0NDW7-F1
#
_cell.length_a   1.000
_cell.length_b   1.000
_cell.length_c   1.000
_cell.angle_alpha   90.00
_cell.angle_beta   90.00
_cell.angle_gamma   90.00
#
_symmetry.space_group_name_H-M   'P 1'
#
loop_
_entity.id
_entity.type
_entity.pdbx_description
1 polymer ?
#
loop_
_entity_poly.entity_id
_entity_poly.type
_entity_poly.pdbx_seq_one_letter_code
_entity_poly.pdbx_strand_id
1 'polypeptide(L)'
;MFSTGVVRELPRKGQSGVQAYTVATQKKNENERWELIRIEAFTEDLEDKSRYCTTSGEQVMNFKGGTAICNDDNLLTDKKKETLIKEVIPAAIKLHRDRLLVKPQEG
;
A
#
# COMPACT_ATOMS: atom_id res chain seq x y z
N MET A 1 -0.31 26.52 -38.77
CA MET A 1 0.23 25.38 -38.00
C MET A 1 -0.76 25.14 -36.86
N PHE A 2 -1.57 24.09 -36.93
CA PHE A 2 -2.63 23.85 -35.94
C PHE A 2 -2.02 23.32 -34.64
N SER A 3 -2.19 24.06 -33.54
CA SER A 3 -1.82 23.59 -32.20
C SER A 3 -2.89 22.61 -31.74
N THR A 4 -2.58 21.33 -31.75
CA THR A 4 -3.45 20.30 -31.18
C THR A 4 -3.33 20.37 -29.65
N GLY A 5 -4.32 20.98 -29.01
CA GLY A 5 -4.45 20.95 -27.56
C GLY A 5 -4.78 19.53 -27.09
N VAL A 6 -3.90 18.92 -26.31
CA VAL A 6 -4.18 17.63 -25.67
C VAL A 6 -4.96 17.90 -24.39
N VAL A 7 -6.21 17.42 -24.34
CA VAL A 7 -7.04 17.47 -23.12
C VAL A 7 -6.57 16.35 -22.19
N ARG A 8 -6.15 16.70 -20.96
CA ARG A 8 -5.73 15.75 -19.93
C ARG A 8 -6.96 15.30 -19.15
N GLU A 9 -7.41 14.06 -19.39
CA GLU A 9 -8.47 13.48 -18.55
C GLU A 9 -7.96 13.27 -17.13
N LEU A 10 -8.75 13.73 -16.15
CA LEU A 10 -8.50 13.40 -14.75
C LEU A 10 -8.90 11.95 -14.49
N PRO A 11 -8.11 11.19 -13.71
CA PRO A 11 -8.44 9.80 -13.40
C PRO A 11 -9.83 9.74 -12.76
N ARG A 12 -10.74 8.94 -13.33
CA ARG A 12 -12.07 8.74 -12.74
C ARG A 12 -11.93 7.93 -11.45
N LYS A 13 -12.94 8.00 -10.57
CA LYS A 13 -12.98 7.22 -9.32
C LYS A 13 -12.74 5.73 -9.62
N GLY A 14 -11.64 5.18 -9.09
CA GLY A 14 -11.23 3.77 -9.29
C GLY A 14 -10.19 3.54 -10.40
N GLN A 15 -9.97 4.51 -11.29
CA GLN A 15 -8.90 4.47 -12.29
C GLN A 15 -7.56 4.92 -11.71
N SER A 16 -6.49 4.30 -12.18
CA SER A 16 -5.12 4.62 -11.76
C SER A 16 -4.71 5.98 -12.30
N GLY A 17 -4.13 6.83 -11.44
CA GLY A 17 -3.67 8.16 -11.79
C GLY A 17 -2.38 8.19 -12.63
N VAL A 18 -1.78 7.04 -12.87
CA VAL A 18 -0.45 6.85 -13.46
C VAL A 18 -0.28 7.60 -14.78
N GLN A 19 -1.28 7.60 -15.66
CA GLN A 19 -1.23 8.31 -16.95
C GLN A 19 -0.99 9.82 -16.80
N ALA A 20 -1.52 10.43 -15.74
CA ALA A 20 -1.32 11.85 -15.49
C ALA A 20 0.13 12.14 -15.05
N TYR A 21 0.79 11.24 -14.33
CA TYR A 21 2.13 11.48 -13.76
C TYR A 21 3.26 11.26 -14.77
N THR A 22 3.14 10.26 -15.66
CA THR A 22 4.15 9.98 -16.70
C THR A 22 4.41 11.18 -17.60
N VAL A 23 3.39 11.99 -17.88
CA VAL A 23 3.52 13.21 -18.71
C VAL A 23 4.26 14.33 -17.97
N ALA A 24 4.18 14.38 -16.63
CA ALA A 24 4.82 15.43 -15.83
C ALA A 24 6.31 15.15 -15.59
N THR A 25 6.72 13.88 -15.46
CA THR A 25 8.12 13.49 -15.21
C THR A 25 9.00 13.60 -16.46
N GLN A 26 8.44 13.45 -17.67
CA GLN A 26 9.17 13.69 -18.93
C GLN A 26 9.72 15.13 -19.07
N LYS A 27 9.21 16.10 -18.29
CA LYS A 27 9.62 17.51 -18.35
C LYS A 27 10.70 17.91 -17.34
N LYS A 28 11.12 17.04 -16.43
CA LYS A 28 12.16 17.35 -15.44
C LYS A 28 13.40 16.51 -15.68
N ASN A 29 14.52 17.21 -15.91
CA ASN A 29 15.93 16.78 -15.92
C ASN A 29 16.17 15.26 -15.84
N GLU A 30 16.73 14.72 -16.92
CA GLU A 30 17.06 13.30 -17.12
C GLU A 30 17.95 12.68 -16.02
N ASN A 31 18.62 13.53 -15.22
CA ASN A 31 19.57 13.14 -14.19
C ASN A 31 18.93 12.86 -12.80
N GLU A 32 17.63 13.12 -12.61
CA GLU A 32 16.93 12.78 -11.36
C GLU A 32 15.70 11.93 -11.66
N ARG A 33 15.90 10.63 -11.91
CA ARG A 33 14.82 9.72 -12.25
C ARG A 33 13.95 9.40 -11.03
N TRP A 34 12.90 10.19 -10.87
CA TRP A 34 11.80 9.90 -9.97
C TRP A 34 10.83 8.92 -10.65
N GLU A 35 10.59 7.78 -10.01
CA GLU A 35 9.71 6.72 -10.50
C GLU A 35 8.57 6.46 -9.51
N LEU A 36 7.51 5.79 -9.96
CA LEU A 36 6.45 5.35 -9.05
C LEU A 36 7.01 4.37 -8.02
N ILE A 37 6.56 4.53 -6.78
CA ILE A 37 7.00 3.65 -5.68
C ILE A 37 6.66 2.18 -5.98
N ARG A 38 7.60 1.30 -5.64
CA ARG A 38 7.40 -0.15 -5.62
C ARG A 38 7.26 -0.58 -4.16
N ILE A 39 6.14 -1.19 -3.84
CA ILE A 39 5.83 -1.68 -2.49
C ILE A 39 5.54 -3.16 -2.61
N GLU A 40 6.23 -3.94 -1.79
CA GLU A 40 5.98 -5.36 -1.54
C GLU A 40 5.52 -5.50 -0.09
N ALA A 41 4.52 -6.35 0.15
CA ALA A 41 3.96 -6.58 1.47
C ALA A 41 4.17 -8.04 1.87
N PHE A 42 4.68 -8.19 3.08
CA PHE A 42 5.03 -9.44 3.74
C PHE A 42 4.04 -9.64 4.90
N THR A 43 3.38 -10.80 4.95
CA THR A 43 2.28 -11.08 5.90
C THR A 43 2.52 -12.35 6.71
N GLU A 44 3.77 -12.73 6.92
CA GLU A 44 4.21 -13.95 7.61
C GLU A 44 3.68 -14.00 9.05
N ASP A 45 3.60 -12.83 9.71
CA ASP A 45 3.00 -12.71 11.03
C ASP A 45 1.55 -13.20 11.05
N LEU A 46 0.82 -13.14 9.93
CA LEU A 46 -0.55 -13.63 9.86
C LEU A 46 -0.61 -15.15 9.70
N GLU A 47 0.48 -15.81 9.33
CA GLU A 47 0.56 -17.28 9.20
C GLU A 47 0.88 -17.98 10.53
N ASP A 48 1.44 -17.26 11.50
CA ASP A 48 1.73 -17.77 12.83
C ASP A 48 0.70 -17.27 13.85
N LYS A 49 -0.15 -18.18 14.35
CA LYS A 49 -1.20 -17.88 15.34
C LYS A 49 -0.68 -17.32 16.66
N SER A 50 0.61 -17.48 16.99
CA SER A 50 1.20 -16.88 18.19
C SER A 50 1.48 -15.38 18.06
N ARG A 51 1.32 -14.82 16.86
CA ARG A 51 1.68 -13.44 16.51
C ARG A 51 0.50 -12.48 16.48
N TYR A 52 -0.72 -12.97 16.64
CA TYR A 52 -1.94 -12.16 16.63
C TYR A 52 -3.02 -12.76 17.53
N CYS A 53 -4.01 -11.95 17.90
CA CYS A 53 -5.10 -12.38 18.77
C CYS A 53 -6.04 -13.36 18.06
N THR A 54 -6.10 -14.59 18.56
CA THR A 54 -7.04 -15.67 18.22
C THR A 54 -8.13 -15.85 19.28
N THR A 55 -7.83 -15.59 20.56
CA THR A 55 -8.73 -15.81 21.70
C THR A 55 -8.65 -14.66 22.71
N SER A 56 -9.79 -14.33 23.34
CA SER A 56 -9.85 -13.29 24.37
C SER A 56 -9.07 -13.71 25.63
N GLY A 57 -8.32 -12.79 26.22
CA GLY A 57 -7.53 -13.02 27.43
C GLY A 57 -6.12 -13.56 27.20
N GLU A 58 -5.75 -13.98 25.99
CA GLU A 58 -4.37 -14.39 25.69
C GLU A 58 -3.42 -13.19 25.65
N GLN A 59 -2.12 -13.43 25.92
CA GLN A 59 -1.09 -12.41 25.73
C GLN A 59 -0.32 -12.67 24.45
N VAL A 60 -0.35 -11.69 23.54
CA VAL A 60 0.46 -11.69 22.32
C VAL A 60 1.39 -10.48 22.32
N MET A 61 2.43 -10.53 21.50
CA MET A 61 3.31 -9.38 21.38
C MET A 61 2.61 -8.18 20.73
N ASN A 62 2.92 -6.99 21.21
CA ASN A 62 2.29 -5.76 20.76
C ASN A 62 3.10 -5.00 19.69
N PHE A 63 4.19 -5.60 19.19
CA PHE A 63 5.12 -5.02 18.21
C PHE A 63 5.78 -3.69 18.66
N LYS A 64 5.68 -3.35 19.95
CA LYS A 64 6.30 -2.18 20.60
C LYS A 64 7.30 -2.59 21.68
N GLY A 65 7.81 -3.83 21.61
CA GLY A 65 8.76 -4.38 22.58
C GLY A 65 8.14 -4.98 23.85
N GLY A 66 6.82 -5.22 23.86
CA GLY A 66 6.14 -5.88 24.99
C GLY A 66 4.98 -6.76 24.55
N THR A 67 4.12 -7.13 25.51
CA THR A 67 2.89 -7.90 25.27
C THR A 67 1.64 -7.04 25.46
N ALA A 68 0.51 -7.51 24.92
CA ALA A 68 -0.82 -6.97 25.15
C ALA A 68 -1.79 -8.13 25.40
N ILE A 69 -2.78 -7.89 26.27
CA ILE A 69 -3.88 -8.84 26.50
C ILE A 69 -4.92 -8.62 25.40
N CYS A 70 -5.26 -9.69 24.69
CA CYS A 70 -6.29 -9.67 23.67
C CYS A 70 -7.68 -9.50 24.29
N ASN A 71 -8.51 -8.67 23.68
CA ASN A 71 -9.94 -8.61 23.94
C ASN A 71 -10.73 -9.02 22.68
N ASP A 72 -12.06 -9.07 22.80
CA ASP A 72 -12.95 -9.52 21.72
C ASP A 72 -12.82 -8.67 20.44
N ASP A 73 -12.52 -7.38 20.58
CA ASP A 73 -12.31 -6.48 19.43
C ASP A 73 -11.01 -6.79 18.68
N ASN A 74 -9.99 -7.28 19.40
CA ASN A 74 -8.69 -7.60 18.84
C ASN A 74 -8.65 -8.91 18.06
N LEU A 75 -9.65 -9.80 18.22
CA LEU A 75 -9.64 -11.10 17.60
C LEU A 75 -9.59 -11.01 16.07
N LEU A 76 -8.53 -11.55 15.49
CA LEU A 76 -8.33 -11.66 14.05
C LEU A 76 -8.91 -12.97 13.56
N THR A 77 -10.23 -12.99 13.38
CA THR A 77 -10.94 -14.12 12.74
C THR A 77 -10.42 -14.38 11.33
N ASP A 78 -10.62 -15.59 10.81
CA ASP A 78 -10.25 -15.96 9.43
C ASP A 78 -10.84 -14.99 8.39
N LYS A 79 -12.07 -14.50 8.61
CA LYS A 79 -12.70 -13.53 7.70
C LYS A 79 -12.01 -12.17 7.72
N LYS A 80 -11.62 -11.68 8.91
CA LYS A 80 -10.84 -10.45 9.05
C LYS A 80 -9.45 -10.61 8.41
N LYS A 81 -8.77 -11.74 8.66
CA LYS A 81 -7.47 -12.07 8.03
C LYS A 81 -7.58 -12.08 6.51
N GLU A 82 -8.57 -12.77 5.96
CA GLU A 82 -8.81 -12.83 4.50
C GLU A 82 -9.02 -11.43 3.92
N THR A 83 -9.88 -10.62 4.55
CA THR A 83 -10.17 -9.24 4.10
C THR A 83 -8.91 -8.38 4.14
N LEU A 84 -8.09 -8.51 5.19
CA LEU A 84 -6.85 -7.77 5.32
C LEU A 84 -5.87 -8.08 4.17
N ILE A 85 -5.66 -9.37 3.88
CA ILE A 85 -4.70 -9.85 2.89
C ILE A 85 -5.19 -9.59 1.46
N LYS A 86 -6.46 -9.91 1.16
CA LYS A 86 -6.96 -9.87 -0.22
C LYS A 86 -7.48 -8.51 -0.67
N GLU A 87 -7.89 -7.65 0.27
CA GLU A 87 -8.56 -6.39 -0.07
C GLU A 87 -7.81 -5.17 0.49
N VAL A 88 -7.65 -5.09 1.81
CA VAL A 88 -7.16 -3.86 2.47
C VAL A 88 -5.72 -3.56 2.10
N ILE A 89 -4.80 -4.53 2.23
CA ILE A 89 -3.38 -4.34 1.91
C ILE A 89 -3.20 -3.99 0.42
N PRO A 90 -3.76 -4.75 -0.55
CA PRO A 90 -3.65 -4.41 -1.97
C PRO A 90 -4.23 -3.04 -2.33
N ALA A 91 -5.39 -2.68 -1.77
CA ALA A 91 -6.01 -1.39 -2.03
C ALA A 91 -5.16 -0.22 -1.50
N ALA A 92 -4.61 -0.34 -0.29
CA ALA A 92 -3.72 0.66 0.28
C ALA A 92 -2.44 0.82 -0.55
N ILE A 93 -1.82 -0.31 -0.94
CA ILE A 93 -0.65 -0.30 -1.84
C ILE A 93 -0.97 0.42 -3.14
N LYS A 94 -2.09 0.10 -3.81
CA LYS A 94 -2.50 0.77 -5.05
C LYS A 94 -2.65 2.28 -4.86
N LEU A 95 -3.31 2.71 -3.78
CA LEU A 95 -3.51 4.13 -3.50
C LEU A 95 -2.18 4.90 -3.36
N HIS A 96 -1.18 4.29 -2.75
CA HIS A 96 0.16 4.88 -2.61
C HIS A 96 0.96 4.81 -3.91
N ARG A 97 0.98 3.66 -4.59
CA ARG A 97 1.70 3.46 -5.86
C ARG A 97 1.21 4.38 -6.98
N ASP A 98 -0.08 4.69 -7.01
CA ASP A 98 -0.66 5.59 -8.02
C ASP A 98 -0.31 7.07 -7.81
N ARG A 99 0.25 7.47 -6.66
CA ARG A 99 0.42 8.88 -6.26
C ARG A 99 1.83 9.28 -5.85
N LEU A 100 2.61 8.33 -5.32
CA LEU A 100 3.94 8.62 -4.76
C LEU A 100 5.03 8.32 -5.79
N LEU A 101 5.88 9.33 -6.01
CA LEU A 101 7.14 9.20 -6.73
C LEU A 101 8.29 9.09 -5.71
N VAL A 102 9.27 8.28 -6.04
CA VAL A 102 10.50 8.07 -5.25
C VAL A 102 11.72 8.09 -6.16
N LYS A 103 12.89 8.41 -5.61
CA LYS A 103 14.15 8.01 -6.23
C LYS A 103 14.38 6.55 -5.88
N PRO A 104 14.35 5.61 -6.85
CA PRO A 104 14.53 4.20 -6.55
C PRO A 104 15.90 3.95 -5.89
N GLN A 105 15.94 3.02 -4.94
CA GLN A 105 17.21 2.48 -4.47
C GLN A 105 17.79 1.56 -5.56
N GLU A 106 19.09 1.72 -5.83
CA GLU A 106 19.86 0.77 -6.64
C GLU A 106 20.31 -0.39 -5.75
N GLY A 107 20.17 -1.62 -6.28
CA GLY A 107 20.48 -2.86 -5.58
C GLY A 107 21.97 -3.18 -5.54
#